data_AF-A0A915CDE2-F1
#
_entry.id   AF-A0A915CDE2-F1
#
_cell.length_a   1.000
_cell.length_b   1.000
_cell.length_c   1.000
_cell.angle_alpha   90.00
_cell.angle_beta   90.00
_cell.angle_gamma   90.00
#
_symmetry.space_group_name_H-M   'P 1'
#
loop_
_entity.id
_entity.type
_entity.pdbx_description
1 polymer ?
#
loop_
_entity_poly.entity_id
_entity_poly.type
_entity_poly.pdbx_seq_one_letter_code
_entity_poly.pdbx_strand_id
1 'polypeptide(L)' 'MVIVDLAANETLRQICNQKDVNADMAVINPNRLIEEWIDDDVDVILYDRIMNSEVAAGSYLVRFQILSMALIMELYRLEN' A
#
# COMPACT_ATOMS: atom_id res chain seq x y z
N MET A 1 4.18 -10.71 -1.85
CA MET A 1 4.11 -10.03 -0.55
C MET A 1 2.88 -9.15 -0.58
N VAL A 2 1.80 -9.55 0.11
CA VAL A 2 0.60 -8.73 0.21
C VAL A 2 0.87 -7.71 1.32
N ILE A 3 0.83 -6.43 0.94
CA ILE A 3 0.94 -5.32 1.87
C ILE A 3 -0.43 -5.15 2.51
N VAL A 4 -0.52 -5.44 3.80
CA VAL A 4 -1.74 -5.29 4.58
C VAL A 4 -1.61 -4.10 5.49
N ASP A 5 -2.60 -3.21 5.47
CA ASP A 5 -2.72 -2.14 6.45
C ASP A 5 -3.13 -2.71 7.84
N LEU A 6 -2.26 -2.51 8.84
CA LEU A 6 -2.38 -3.00 10.22
C LEU A 6 -3.06 -2.02 11.18
N ALA A 7 -3.47 -0.83 10.72
CA ALA A 7 -3.80 0.31 11.58
C ALA A 7 -4.77 -0.01 12.73
N ALA A 8 -5.65 -1.03 12.63
CA ALA A 8 -6.55 -1.36 13.73
C ALA A 8 -6.88 -2.86 13.95
N ASN A 9 -6.08 -3.80 13.43
CA ASN A 9 -6.32 -5.23 13.68
C ASN A 9 -5.40 -5.79 14.78
N GLU A 10 -5.93 -5.94 16.00
CA GLU A 10 -5.21 -6.45 17.17
C GLU A 10 -4.67 -7.88 16.98
N THR A 11 -5.38 -8.72 16.19
CA THR A 11 -4.95 -10.09 15.89
C THR A 11 -3.75 -10.12 14.94
N LEU A 12 -3.73 -9.26 13.92
CA LEU A 12 -2.64 -9.19 12.94
C LEU A 12 -1.39 -8.50 13.53
N ARG A 13 -1.55 -7.54 14.45
CA ARG A 13 -0.45 -6.92 15.21
C ARG A 13 0.35 -7.93 16.03
N GLN A 14 -0.28 -9.00 16.54
CA GLN A 14 0.39 -10.05 17.30
C GLN A 14 1.20 -11.02 16.40
N ILE A 15 0.82 -11.15 15.13
CA ILE A 15 1.47 -12.04 14.16
C ILE A 15 2.66 -11.35 13.49
N CYS A 16 2.55 -10.04 13.22
CA CYS A 16 3.58 -9.24 12.58
C CYS A 16 4.64 -8.78 13.59
N ASN A 17 5.57 -9.66 13.95
CA ASN A 17 6.62 -9.38 14.92
C ASN A 17 7.88 -8.68 14.32
N GLN A 18 7.78 -8.03 13.16
CA GLN A 18 8.98 -7.68 12.38
C GLN A 18 8.90 -6.31 11.70
N LYS A 19 9.77 -5.42 12.19
CA LYS A 19 10.54 -4.38 11.47
C LYS A 19 10.32 -4.31 9.93
N ASP A 20 9.93 -3.12 9.47
CA ASP A 20 9.97 -2.57 8.10
C ASP A 20 8.68 -2.62 7.23
N VAL A 21 8.39 -1.44 6.65
CA VAL A 21 7.22 -0.96 5.85
C VAL A 21 6.07 -0.41 6.69
N ASN A 22 6.05 0.92 6.95
CA ASN A 22 5.12 1.75 7.75
C ASN A 22 4.55 1.15 9.07
N ALA A 23 4.34 1.97 10.10
CA ALA A 23 3.82 1.51 11.40
C ALA A 23 2.48 0.76 11.30
N ASP A 24 1.76 0.99 10.19
CA ASP A 24 0.47 0.40 9.88
C ASP A 24 0.52 -0.47 8.62
N MET A 25 1.65 -1.05 8.22
CA MET A 25 1.70 -2.02 7.12
C MET A 25 2.49 -3.28 7.48
N ALA A 26 2.14 -4.42 6.88
CA ALA A 26 2.95 -5.64 7.00
C ALA A 26 2.80 -6.59 5.81
N VAL A 27 3.72 -7.55 5.75
CA VAL A 27 3.77 -8.63 4.77
C VAL A 27 3.07 -9.88 5.32
N ILE A 28 1.94 -10.27 4.75
CA ILE A 28 1.21 -11.48 5.22
C ILE A 28 1.58 -12.77 4.48
N ASN A 29 2.22 -12.67 3.31
CA ASN A 29 2.62 -13.84 2.53
C ASN A 29 4.03 -13.65 1.95
N PRO A 30 5.06 -14.19 2.62
CA PRO A 30 6.45 -14.08 2.17
C PRO A 30 6.79 -15.07 1.04
N ASN A 31 5.92 -16.02 0.72
CA ASN A 31 6.16 -17.05 -0.31
C ASN A 31 5.69 -16.63 -1.71
N ARG A 32 5.05 -15.46 -1.82
CA ARG A 32 4.58 -14.87 -3.07
C ARG A 32 5.35 -13.59 -3.34
N LEU A 33 5.52 -13.25 -4.60
CA LEU A 33 6.09 -11.98 -5.04
C LEU A 33 5.01 -10.89 -5.12
N ILE A 34 5.38 -9.61 -5.15
CA ILE A 34 4.40 -8.50 -5.28
C ILE A 34 3.98 -8.33 -6.74
N GLU A 35 4.88 -8.67 -7.65
CA GLU A 35 4.76 -8.65 -9.10
C GLU A 35 3.62 -9.53 -9.61
N GLU A 36 3.25 -10.58 -8.88
CA GLU A 36 2.07 -11.42 -9.16
C GLU A 36 0.74 -10.66 -9.04
N TRP A 37 0.76 -9.48 -8.41
CA TRP A 37 -0.41 -8.64 -8.12
C TRP A 37 -0.33 -7.27 -8.78
N ILE A 38 0.71 -7.02 -9.59
CA ILE A 38 0.86 -5.80 -10.37
C ILE A 38 0.10 -6.00 -11.69
N ASP A 39 -0.79 -5.07 -12.00
CA ASP A 39 -1.44 -4.98 -13.31
C ASP A 39 -0.62 -4.03 -14.21
N ASP A 40 -0.20 -4.53 -15.36
CA ASP A 40 0.64 -3.77 -16.30
C ASP A 40 -0.12 -2.71 -17.10
N ASP A 41 -1.46 -2.78 -17.10
CA ASP A 41 -2.34 -1.87 -17.84
C ASP A 41 -2.74 -0.63 -17.02
N VAL A 42 -2.26 -0.51 -15.77
CA VAL A 42 -2.57 0.62 -14.87
C VAL A 42 -1.32 1.35 -14.39
N ASP A 43 -1.44 2.66 -14.15
CA ASP A 43 -0.33 3.50 -13.67
C ASP A 43 -0.31 3.68 -12.15
N VAL A 44 -1.45 3.44 -11.49
CA VAL A 44 -1.60 3.58 -10.03
C VAL A 44 -2.43 2.41 -9.52
N ILE A 45 -1.93 1.73 -8.50
CA ILE A 45 -2.65 0.64 -7.81
C ILE A 45 -2.96 1.10 -6.39
N LEU A 46 -4.25 1.18 -6.10
CA LEU A 46 -4.81 1.37 -4.77
C LEU A 46 -5.37 0.04 -4.26
N TYR A 47 -5.53 -0.08 -2.95
CA TYR A 47 -6.06 -1.30 -2.32
C TYR A 47 -7.06 -0.92 -1.22
N ASP A 48 -7.99 -1.82 -0.90
CA ASP A 48 -8.93 -1.59 0.21
C ASP A 48 -8.26 -1.82 1.56
N ARG A 49 -8.52 -0.92 2.51
CA ARG A 49 -8.10 -1.07 3.90
C ARG A 49 -8.96 -2.12 4.59
N ILE A 50 -8.32 -2.99 5.37
CA ILE A 50 -9.01 -4.09 6.08
C ILE A 50 -10.05 -3.59 7.09
N MET A 51 -9.83 -2.42 7.70
CA MET A 51 -10.56 -2.02 8.90
C MET A 51 -11.79 -1.15 8.64
N ASN A 52 -11.90 -0.52 7.47
CA ASN A 52 -12.97 0.45 7.22
C ASN A 52 -13.50 0.47 5.78
N SER A 53 -13.14 -0.50 4.93
CA SER A 53 -13.57 -0.56 3.52
C SER A 53 -13.30 0.74 2.76
N GLU A 54 -12.31 1.51 3.21
CA GLU A 54 -11.83 2.71 2.53
C GLU A 54 -10.69 2.33 1.59
N VAL A 55 -10.55 3.09 0.51
CA VAL A 55 -9.41 2.96 -0.37
C VAL A 55 -8.15 3.52 0.33
N ALA A 56 -7.10 2.72 0.39
CA ALA A 56 -5.83 3.11 1.02
C ALA A 56 -5.14 4.21 0.21
N ALA A 57 -5.01 5.39 0.83
CA ALA A 57 -4.30 6.54 0.25
C ALA A 57 -2.92 6.78 0.91
N GLY A 58 -2.65 6.21 2.09
CA GLY A 58 -1.38 6.40 2.81
C GLY A 58 -0.21 5.61 2.23
N SER A 59 -0.48 4.68 1.31
CA SER A 59 0.52 3.92 0.57
C SER A 59 -0.12 3.30 -0.66
N TYR A 60 0.60 3.31 -1.77
CA TYR A 60 0.10 2.87 -3.08
C TYR A 60 1.30 2.56 -3.99
N LEU A 61 1.07 1.79 -5.05
CA LEU A 61 2.08 1.57 -6.09
C LEU A 61 1.84 2.51 -7.25
N VAL A 62 2.92 3.10 -7.76
CA VAL A 62 2.88 4.00 -8.92
C VAL A 62 3.89 3.56 -9.96
N ARG A 63 3.44 3.41 -11.21
CA ARG A 63 4.32 3.22 -12.36
C ARG A 63 5.09 4.49 -12.60
N PHE A 64 6.41 4.41 -12.74
CA PHE A 64 7.24 5.59 -13.01
C PHE A 64 6.97 6.14 -14.42
N GLN A 65 6.20 7.22 -14.52
CA GLN A 65 5.83 7.91 -15.75
C GLN A 65 5.65 9.41 -15.48
N ILE A 66 5.70 10.25 -16.53
CA ILE A 66 5.57 11.71 -16.37
C ILE A 66 4.22 12.07 -15.75
N LEU A 67 3.13 11.45 -16.21
CA LEU A 67 1.78 11.71 -15.71
C LEU A 67 1.62 11.31 -14.24
N SER A 68 2.19 10.16 -13.87
CA SER A 68 2.10 9.66 -12.50
C SER A 68 2.93 10.47 -11.51
N MET A 69 4.07 11.02 -11.95
CA MET A 69 4.84 11.98 -11.16
C MET A 69 4.08 13.30 -10.95
N ALA A 70 3.35 13.78 -11.96
CA ALA A 70 2.49 14.96 -11.82
C ALA A 70 1.38 14.72 -10.78
N LEU A 71 0.78 13.53 -10.76
CA LEU A 71 -0.19 13.14 -9.74
C LEU A 71 0.42 13.17 -8.33
N ILE A 72 1.59 12.55 -8.13
CA ILE A 72 2.28 12.55 -6.82
C ILE A 72 2.58 13.98 -6.36
N MET A 73 3.04 14.85 -7.26
CA MET A 73 3.31 16.26 -6.93
C MET A 73 2.04 17.02 -6.54
N GLU A 74 0.92 16.76 -7.21
CA GLU A 74 -0.36 17.38 -6.88
C GLU A 74 -0.89 16.89 -5.53
N LEU A 75 -0.78 15.59 -5.24
CA LEU A 75 -1.14 15.04 -3.92
C LEU A 75 -0.30 15.68 -2.81
N TYR A 76 1.02 15.79 -3.01
CA TYR A 76 1.90 16.47 -2.05
C TYR A 76 1.53 17.94 -1.83
N ARG A 77 1.11 18.64 -2.90
CA ARG A 77 0.62 20.02 -2.85
C ARG A 77 -0.69 20.17 -2.08
N LEU A 78 -1.56 19.16 -2.09
CA LEU A 78 -2.83 19.20 -1.36
C LEU A 78 -2.67 18.88 0.13
N GLU A 79 -1.61 18.17 0.50
CA GLU A 79 -1.31 17.81 1.89
C GLU A 79 -0.57 18.92 2.67
N ASN A 80 -0.04 19.95 1.99
CA ASN A 80 0.72 21.07 2.58
C ASN A 80 0.13 22.43 2.23
#